data_AF-A0A8H2WLH3-F1
#
_entry.id   AF-A0A8H2WLH3-F1
#
_cell.length_a   1.000
_cell.length_b   1.000
_cell.length_c   1.000
_cell.angle_alpha   90.00
_cell.angle_beta   90.00
_cell.angle_gamma   90.00
#
_symmetry.space_group_name_H-M   'P 1'
#
loop_
_entity.id
_entity.type
_entity.pdbx_description
1 polymer ?
#
loop_
_entity_poly.entity_id
_entity_poly.type
_entity_poly.pdbx_seq_one_letter_code
_entity_poly.pdbx_strand_id
1 'polypeptide(L)'
;MWLTLVLRDRAAFYPPPDAIVPHPIFPLGVTELTMFADYRVPQILHHLGTIDYSPALVSMLVNGENLPNGSEAEMSIRAAGILAVEAIKNRIFDIRLHKPATNGLDSEVCSVLIDFFLWDLAKRVESTEGEEGSAKNPSLSPIHRTRSIWY
;
A
#
# COMPACT_ATOMS: atom_id res chain seq x y z
N MET A 1 12.22 5.68 12.52
CA MET A 1 12.91 6.22 11.33
C MET A 1 11.96 6.41 10.15
N TRP A 2 11.09 5.43 9.83
CA TRP A 2 10.04 5.54 8.80
C TRP A 2 9.05 6.69 9.00
N LEU A 3 8.53 6.85 10.23
CA LEU A 3 7.63 7.97 10.54
C LEU A 3 8.30 9.32 10.28
N THR A 4 9.61 9.42 10.53
CA THR A 4 10.36 10.68 10.40
C THR A 4 10.61 11.06 8.95
N LEU A 5 10.84 10.09 8.07
CA LEU A 5 11.06 10.34 6.63
C LEU A 5 9.73 10.68 5.94
N VAL A 6 8.67 9.92 6.25
CA VAL A 6 7.31 10.19 5.77
C VAL A 6 6.77 11.51 6.33
N LEU A 7 6.97 11.83 7.60
CA LEU A 7 6.55 13.13 8.16
C LEU A 7 7.34 14.30 7.57
N ARG A 8 8.62 14.10 7.27
CA ARG A 8 9.46 15.11 6.63
C ARG A 8 9.06 15.34 5.17
N ASP A 9 8.72 14.28 4.45
CA ASP A 9 8.17 14.39 3.09
C ASP A 9 6.75 14.97 3.13
N ARG A 10 5.91 14.55 4.08
CA ARG A 10 4.56 15.08 4.27
C ARG A 10 4.57 16.58 4.59
N ALA A 11 5.57 17.09 5.32
CA ALA A 11 5.76 18.52 5.53
C ALA A 11 6.23 19.27 4.27
N ALA A 12 6.89 18.59 3.31
CA ALA A 12 7.24 19.17 2.02
C ALA A 12 6.03 19.28 1.07
N PHE A 13 5.01 18.44 1.26
CA PHE A 13 3.80 18.42 0.43
C PHE A 13 2.61 19.23 0.99
N TYR A 14 2.65 19.62 2.27
CA TYR A 14 1.69 20.53 2.87
C TYR A 14 2.44 21.78 3.35
N PRO A 15 2.70 22.76 2.45
CA PRO A 15 3.24 24.04 2.86
C PRO A 15 2.32 24.72 3.90
N PRO A 16 2.84 25.63 4.74
CA PRO A 16 2.00 26.42 5.63
C PRO A 16 0.86 27.08 4.83
N PRO A 17 -0.34 27.24 5.42
CA PRO A 17 -1.57 27.63 4.70
C PRO A 17 -1.45 28.93 3.87
N ASP A 18 -0.41 29.72 4.13
CA ASP A 18 -0.09 31.00 3.52
C ASP A 18 0.86 30.89 2.29
N ALA A 19 1.46 29.72 2.03
CA ALA A 19 2.40 29.50 0.94
C ALA A 19 1.69 28.92 -0.30
N ILE A 20 1.22 29.82 -1.16
CA ILE A 20 0.60 29.54 -2.47
C ILE A 20 1.69 29.28 -3.53
N VAL A 21 2.66 28.42 -3.24
CA VAL A 21 3.63 28.00 -4.25
C VAL A 21 3.43 26.50 -4.48
N PRO A 22 2.84 26.12 -5.63
CA PRO A 22 2.72 24.72 -6.02
C PRO A 22 4.09 24.04 -5.99
N HIS A 23 4.15 22.78 -5.54
CA HIS A 23 5.41 22.06 -5.49
C HIS A 23 5.97 21.89 -6.92
N PRO A 24 7.28 22.14 -7.16
CA PRO A 24 7.84 22.22 -8.51
C PRO A 24 7.75 20.92 -9.32
N ILE A 25 7.58 19.78 -8.65
CA ILE A 25 7.45 18.45 -9.26
C ILE A 25 6.01 17.92 -9.18
N PHE A 26 5.23 18.38 -8.19
CA PHE A 26 3.91 17.82 -7.85
C PHE A 26 2.95 18.99 -7.57
N PRO A 27 2.55 19.74 -8.60
CA PRO A 27 1.77 20.97 -8.44
C PRO A 27 0.44 20.79 -7.67
N LEU A 28 -0.16 19.61 -7.69
CA LEU A 28 -1.37 19.22 -6.95
C LEU A 28 -1.05 18.46 -5.64
N GLY A 29 0.24 18.25 -5.33
CA GLY A 29 0.71 17.62 -4.10
C GLY A 29 0.69 16.08 -4.14
N VAL A 30 0.47 15.46 -2.99
CA VAL A 30 0.51 13.97 -2.84
C VAL A 30 -0.59 13.24 -3.62
N THR A 31 -1.57 13.94 -4.17
CA THR A 31 -2.68 13.35 -4.95
C THR A 31 -2.22 12.89 -6.34
N GLU A 32 -1.12 13.43 -6.86
CA GLU A 32 -0.45 12.97 -8.08
C GLU A 32 0.36 11.69 -7.88
N LEU A 33 0.66 11.32 -6.63
CA LEU A 33 1.42 10.13 -6.31
C LEU A 33 0.53 8.89 -6.29
N THR A 34 1.08 7.79 -6.80
CA THR A 34 0.54 6.44 -6.53
C THR A 34 1.06 5.90 -5.19
N MET A 35 0.67 4.68 -4.81
CA MET A 35 1.17 4.03 -3.60
C MET A 35 2.70 3.86 -3.61
N PHE A 36 3.30 3.77 -2.43
CA PHE A 36 4.70 3.37 -2.33
C PHE A 36 4.79 1.85 -2.56
N ALA A 37 5.56 1.43 -3.57
CA ALA A 37 5.71 0.01 -3.93
C ALA A 37 6.56 -0.81 -2.92
N ASP A 38 6.15 -0.78 -1.65
CA ASP A 38 6.64 -1.62 -0.57
C ASP A 38 6.15 -3.07 -0.77
N TYR A 39 6.84 -4.00 -0.14
CA TYR A 39 6.55 -5.43 -0.17
C TYR A 39 5.44 -5.85 0.80
N ARG A 40 5.10 -5.02 1.80
CA ARG A 40 4.04 -5.31 2.79
C ARG A 40 2.63 -5.13 2.23
N VAL A 41 2.42 -4.13 1.39
CA VAL A 41 1.08 -3.83 0.83
C VAL A 41 0.59 -4.93 -0.12
N PRO A 42 1.43 -5.48 -1.02
CA PRO A 42 1.03 -6.63 -1.82
C PRO A 42 0.65 -7.87 -0.98
N GLN A 43 1.27 -8.11 0.18
CA GLN A 43 0.91 -9.25 1.06
C GLN A 43 -0.52 -9.13 1.59
N ILE A 44 -0.89 -7.95 2.10
CA ILE A 44 -2.24 -7.74 2.60
C ILE A 44 -3.26 -7.72 1.45
N LEU A 45 -2.90 -7.18 0.28
CA LEU A 45 -3.75 -7.25 -0.91
C LEU A 45 -4.02 -8.69 -1.34
N HIS A 46 -3.01 -9.57 -1.27
CA HIS A 46 -3.16 -10.99 -1.55
C HIS A 46 -4.04 -11.68 -0.50
N HIS A 47 -3.81 -11.41 0.79
CA HIS A 47 -4.64 -11.93 1.88
C HIS A 47 -6.11 -11.50 1.77
N LEU A 48 -6.36 -10.27 1.30
CA LEU A 48 -7.71 -9.75 1.04
C LEU A 48 -8.33 -10.29 -0.26
N GLY A 49 -7.61 -11.10 -1.04
CA GLY A 49 -8.07 -11.62 -2.34
C GLY A 49 -8.18 -10.54 -3.42
N THR A 50 -7.47 -9.43 -3.28
CA THR A 50 -7.45 -8.33 -4.28
C THR A 50 -6.46 -8.61 -5.41
N ILE A 51 -5.37 -9.32 -5.11
CA ILE A 51 -4.41 -9.83 -6.10
C ILE A 51 -4.15 -11.31 -5.81
N ASP A 52 -3.84 -12.09 -6.83
CA ASP A 52 -3.51 -13.50 -6.69
C ASP A 52 -2.06 -13.77 -7.09
N TYR A 53 -1.41 -14.67 -6.36
CA TYR A 53 -0.07 -15.14 -6.69
C TYR A 53 -0.12 -16.45 -7.47
N SER A 54 0.81 -16.62 -8.41
CA SER A 54 0.97 -17.89 -9.09
C SER A 54 1.43 -18.97 -8.11
N PRO A 55 1.08 -20.26 -8.33
CA PRO A 55 1.53 -21.35 -7.46
C PRO A 55 3.06 -21.42 -7.33
N ALA A 56 3.79 -21.09 -8.40
CA ALA A 56 5.24 -21.01 -8.39
C ALA A 56 5.74 -19.92 -7.44
N LEU A 57 5.15 -18.72 -7.50
CA LEU A 57 5.52 -17.64 -6.60
C LEU A 57 5.19 -17.98 -5.14
N VAL A 58 4.01 -18.54 -4.88
CA VAL A 58 3.64 -18.98 -3.52
C VAL A 58 4.65 -19.99 -2.97
N SER A 59 5.07 -20.97 -3.78
CA SER A 59 6.09 -21.96 -3.40
C SER A 59 7.42 -21.27 -3.01
N MET A 60 7.90 -20.34 -3.83
CA MET A 60 9.13 -19.59 -3.53
C MET A 60 9.04 -18.84 -2.20
N LEU A 61 7.90 -18.20 -1.93
CA LEU A 61 7.67 -17.46 -0.68
C LEU A 61 7.62 -18.38 0.54
N VAL A 62 6.94 -19.53 0.43
CA VAL A 62 6.87 -20.54 1.51
C VAL A 62 8.23 -21.14 1.81
N ASN A 63 9.04 -21.39 0.78
CA ASN A 63 10.41 -21.88 0.93
C ASN A 63 11.36 -20.81 1.49
N GLY A 64 10.90 -19.57 1.64
CA GLY A 64 11.72 -18.46 2.12
C GLY A 64 12.84 -18.08 1.16
N GLU A 65 12.65 -18.34 -0.14
CA GLU A 65 13.59 -18.00 -1.20
C GLU A 65 13.69 -16.48 -1.35
N ASN A 66 14.88 -16.00 -1.72
CA ASN A 66 15.07 -14.59 -2.02
C ASN A 66 14.49 -14.28 -3.40
N LEU A 67 13.71 -13.21 -3.47
CA LEU A 67 13.32 -12.57 -4.71
C LEU A 67 14.42 -11.57 -5.11
N PRO A 68 15.21 -11.84 -6.17
CA PRO A 68 16.25 -10.92 -6.59
C PRO A 68 15.64 -9.58 -7.01
N ASN A 69 16.34 -8.48 -6.69
CA ASN A 69 15.96 -7.16 -7.16
C ASN A 69 15.90 -7.13 -8.70
N GLY A 70 14.80 -6.62 -9.26
CA GLY A 70 14.62 -6.56 -10.72
C GLY A 70 14.28 -7.92 -11.36
N SER A 71 14.04 -8.97 -10.55
CA SER A 71 13.48 -10.21 -11.09
C SER A 71 12.04 -10.01 -11.54
N GLU A 72 11.59 -10.82 -12.50
CA GLU A 72 10.21 -10.77 -12.98
C GLU A 72 9.18 -10.94 -11.85
N ALA A 73 9.43 -11.87 -10.94
CA ALA A 73 8.57 -12.10 -9.77
C ALA A 73 8.49 -10.86 -8.87
N GLU A 74 9.63 -10.23 -8.57
CA GLU A 74 9.71 -9.04 -7.73
C GLU A 74 9.01 -7.83 -8.37
N MET A 75 9.26 -7.60 -9.66
CA MET A 75 8.60 -6.53 -10.42
C MET A 75 7.11 -6.77 -10.57
N SER A 76 6.68 -8.01 -10.79
CA SER A 76 5.27 -8.36 -10.95
C SER A 76 4.47 -8.12 -9.67
N ILE A 77 5.01 -8.47 -8.50
CA ILE A 77 4.39 -8.18 -7.20
C ILE A 77 4.19 -6.67 -7.02
N ARG A 78 5.22 -5.87 -7.34
CA ARG A 78 5.17 -4.41 -7.23
C ARG A 78 4.16 -3.79 -8.19
N ALA A 79 4.18 -4.21 -9.45
CA ALA A 79 3.25 -3.74 -10.46
C ALA A 79 1.80 -4.10 -10.10
N ALA A 80 1.57 -5.33 -9.64
CA ALA A 80 0.26 -5.79 -9.18
C ALA A 80 -0.25 -4.95 -8.00
N GLY A 81 0.62 -4.62 -7.03
CA GLY A 81 0.29 -3.74 -5.91
C GLY A 81 -0.18 -2.36 -6.37
N ILE A 82 0.61 -1.70 -7.23
CA ILE A 82 0.27 -0.37 -7.77
C ILE A 82 -1.08 -0.41 -8.48
N LEU A 83 -1.27 -1.38 -9.40
CA LEU A 83 -2.51 -1.52 -10.15
C LEU A 83 -3.71 -1.77 -9.24
N ALA A 84 -3.55 -2.60 -8.21
CA ALA A 84 -4.61 -2.89 -7.25
C ALA A 84 -5.01 -1.63 -6.46
N VAL A 85 -4.04 -0.84 -5.97
CA VAL A 85 -4.37 0.40 -5.24
C VAL A 85 -5.03 1.44 -6.13
N GLU A 86 -4.57 1.59 -7.38
CA GLU A 86 -5.23 2.48 -8.35
C GLU A 86 -6.66 2.02 -8.65
N ALA A 87 -6.88 0.70 -8.79
CA ALA A 87 -8.21 0.13 -8.98
C ALA A 87 -9.12 0.36 -7.76
N ILE A 88 -8.59 0.18 -6.54
CA ILE A 88 -9.31 0.48 -5.29
C ILE A 88 -9.70 1.97 -5.24
N LYS A 89 -8.76 2.86 -5.55
CA LYS A 89 -9.02 4.32 -5.59
C LYS A 89 -10.18 4.64 -6.53
N ASN A 90 -10.12 4.15 -7.77
CA ASN A 90 -11.17 4.36 -8.77
C ASN A 90 -12.51 3.79 -8.30
N ARG A 91 -12.50 2.60 -7.69
CA ARG A 91 -13.71 1.98 -7.15
C ARG A 91 -14.32 2.81 -6.01
N ILE A 92 -13.50 3.42 -5.15
CA ILE A 92 -13.98 4.33 -4.09
C ILE A 92 -14.62 5.57 -4.72
N PHE A 93 -14.00 6.16 -5.74
CA PHE A 93 -14.57 7.29 -6.48
C PHE A 93 -15.92 6.93 -7.11
N ASP A 94 -16.02 5.79 -7.80
CA ASP A 94 -17.27 5.31 -8.38
C ASP A 94 -18.38 5.18 -7.32
N ILE A 95 -18.07 4.58 -6.17
CA ILE A 95 -19.04 4.43 -5.08
C ILE A 95 -19.50 5.80 -4.54
N ARG A 96 -18.59 6.77 -4.44
CA ARG A 96 -18.90 8.13 -3.96
C ARG A 96 -19.79 8.89 -4.94
N LEU A 97 -19.54 8.77 -6.25
CA LEU A 97 -20.36 9.39 -7.29
C LEU A 97 -21.84 8.93 -7.23
N HIS A 98 -22.07 7.71 -6.74
CA HIS A 98 -23.40 7.12 -6.64
C HIS A 98 -24.04 7.24 -5.24
N LYS A 99 -23.39 7.93 -4.29
CA LYS A 99 -23.96 8.19 -2.96
C LYS A 99 -24.57 9.60 -2.88
N PRO A 100 -25.72 9.77 -2.22
CA PRO A 100 -26.28 11.09 -1.97
C PRO A 100 -25.31 11.89 -1.08
N ALA A 101 -25.11 13.17 -1.40
CA ALA A 101 -24.20 14.07 -0.70
C ALA A 101 -24.54 14.11 0.79
N THR A 102 -23.74 13.43 1.61
CA THR A 102 -23.74 13.62 3.06
C THR A 102 -22.79 14.76 3.37
N ASN A 103 -23.19 15.71 4.23
CA ASN A 103 -22.43 16.91 4.65
C ASN A 103 -21.11 16.62 5.40
N GLY A 104 -20.49 15.46 5.20
CA GLY A 104 -19.23 15.06 5.80
C GLY A 104 -18.07 15.45 4.88
N LEU A 105 -16.98 15.92 5.51
CA LEU A 105 -15.70 16.27 4.90
C LEU A 105 -15.38 15.43 3.65
N ASP A 106 -15.49 16.05 2.47
CA ASP A 106 -15.02 15.49 1.20
C ASP A 106 -13.49 15.45 1.22
N SER A 107 -12.93 14.57 2.05
CA SER A 107 -11.49 14.28 2.00
C SER A 107 -11.20 13.59 0.68
N GLU A 108 -10.28 14.20 -0.08
CA GLU A 108 -9.79 13.67 -1.34
C GLU A 108 -9.14 12.30 -1.09
N VAL A 109 -9.55 11.30 -1.87
CA VAL A 109 -8.97 9.95 -1.79
C VAL A 109 -7.77 9.91 -2.72
N CYS A 110 -6.57 9.77 -2.15
CA CYS A 110 -5.36 9.52 -2.92
C CYS A 110 -4.79 8.13 -2.60
N SER A 111 -4.00 7.62 -3.55
CA SER A 111 -3.37 6.30 -3.46
C SER A 111 -2.45 6.17 -2.24
N VAL A 112 -1.80 7.27 -1.84
CA VAL A 112 -0.95 7.35 -0.64
C VAL A 112 -1.73 7.08 0.65
N LEU A 113 -2.98 7.57 0.77
CA LEU A 113 -3.81 7.29 1.95
C LEU A 113 -4.26 5.83 2.00
N ILE A 114 -4.57 5.24 0.84
CA ILE A 114 -4.93 3.83 0.73
C ILE A 114 -3.73 2.96 1.12
N ASP A 115 -2.53 3.31 0.65
CA ASP A 115 -1.27 2.65 1.00
C ASP A 115 -1.04 2.62 2.52
N PHE A 116 -1.15 3.78 3.19
CA PHE A 116 -1.02 3.85 4.65
C PHE A 116 -2.04 2.98 5.38
N PHE A 117 -3.30 3.00 4.93
CA PHE A 117 -4.34 2.18 5.53
C PHE A 117 -4.05 0.69 5.38
N LEU A 118 -3.63 0.25 4.19
CA LEU A 118 -3.28 -1.15 3.93
C LEU A 118 -2.06 -1.58 4.75
N TRP A 119 -1.06 -0.71 4.88
CA TRP A 119 0.11 -1.00 5.69
C TRP A 119 -0.22 -1.16 7.18
N ASP A 120 -1.03 -0.26 7.73
CA ASP A 120 -1.53 -0.34 9.12
C ASP A 120 -2.36 -1.62 9.33
N LEU A 121 -3.21 -1.96 8.35
CA LEU A 121 -3.99 -3.19 8.38
C LEU A 121 -3.08 -4.43 8.41
N ALA A 122 -2.06 -4.49 7.55
CA ALA A 122 -1.09 -5.59 7.53
C ALA A 122 -0.40 -5.75 8.88
N LYS A 123 -0.06 -4.64 9.56
CA LYS A 123 0.54 -4.67 10.90
C LYS A 123 -0.42 -5.18 11.97
N ARG A 124 -1.70 -4.83 11.90
CA ARG A 124 -2.71 -5.32 12.85
C ARG A 124 -2.93 -6.82 12.69
N VAL A 125 -3.06 -7.30 11.45
CA VAL A 125 -3.25 -8.74 11.17
C VAL A 125 -2.05 -9.54 11.65
N GLU A 126 -0.82 -9.07 11.39
CA GLU A 126 0.41 -9.70 11.90
C GLU A 126 0.44 -9.79 13.43
N SER A 127 0.00 -8.75 14.14
CA SER A 127 -0.06 -8.77 15.61
C SER A 127 -1.11 -9.75 16.15
N THR A 128 -2.25 -9.87 15.49
CA THR A 128 -3.35 -10.77 15.92
C THR A 128 -3.05 -12.24 15.62
N GLU A 129 -2.24 -12.55 14.60
CA GLU A 129 -1.79 -13.92 14.32
C GLU A 129 -0.77 -14.45 15.34
N GLY A 130 -0.13 -13.56 16.12
CA GLY A 130 0.79 -13.91 17.21
C GLY A 130 0.12 -14.28 18.54
N GLU A 131 -1.19 -14.09 18.65
CA GLU A 131 -1.95 -14.44 19.87
C GLU A 131 -2.54 -15.86 19.73
N GLU A 132 -1.97 -16.80 20.50
CA GLU A 132 -2.41 -18.20 20.57
C GLU A 132 -3.91 -18.29 20.93
N GLY A 133 -4.77 -18.47 19.93
CA GLY A 133 -6.21 -18.67 20.12
C GLY A 133 -7.14 -18.05 19.07
N SER A 134 -6.64 -17.24 18.15
CA SER A 134 -7.48 -16.61 17.13
C SER A 134 -7.90 -17.60 16.02
N ALA A 135 -9.19 -17.61 15.71
CA ALA A 135 -9.80 -18.50 14.72
C ALA A 135 -9.12 -18.40 13.35
N LYS A 136 -9.11 -19.53 12.62
CA LYS A 136 -8.48 -19.79 11.31
C LYS A 136 -8.85 -18.76 10.21
N ASN A 137 -8.37 -17.53 10.30
CA ASN A 137 -8.18 -16.70 9.12
C ASN A 137 -7.00 -17.28 8.33
N PRO A 138 -7.03 -17.27 7.00
CA PRO A 138 -5.90 -17.71 6.20
C PRO A 138 -4.71 -16.84 6.57
N SER A 139 -3.64 -17.46 7.10
CA SER A 139 -2.44 -16.74 7.52
C SER A 139 -1.94 -15.83 6.40
N LEU A 140 -1.50 -14.61 6.74
CA LEU A 140 -0.78 -13.76 5.78
C LEU A 140 0.31 -14.57 5.06
N SER A 141 0.42 -14.36 3.75
CA SER A 141 1.49 -15.00 2.98
C SER A 141 2.86 -14.58 3.54
N PRO A 142 3.87 -15.47 3.53
CA PRO A 142 5.19 -15.16 4.05
C PRO A 142 5.76 -13.88 3.46
N ILE A 143 6.53 -13.15 4.28
CA ILE A 143 7.10 -11.87 3.87
C ILE A 143 8.01 -12.08 2.66
N HIS A 144 7.78 -11.29 1.60
CA HIS A 144 8.63 -11.26 0.41
C HIS A 144 10.07 -10.92 0.83
N ARG A 145 11.00 -11.84 0.63
CA ARG A 145 12.41 -11.62 0.95
C ARG A 145 13.12 -11.02 -0.25
N THR A 146 13.06 -9.72 -0.37
CA THR A 146 13.77 -8.97 -1.39
C THR A 146 14.99 -8.31 -0.77
N ARG A 147 16.18 -8.55 -1.35
CA ARG A 147 17.34 -7.71 -1.06
C ARG A 147 17.18 -6.43 -1.87
N SER A 148 16.39 -5.50 -1.35
CA SER A 148 16.43 -4.11 -1.77
C SER A 148 17.67 -3.47 -1.12
N ILE A 149 18.38 -2.62 -1.86
CA ILE A 149 19.52 -1.83 -1.36
C ILE A 149 19.15 -0.86 -0.21
N TRP A 150 17.89 -0.86 0.24
CA TRP A 150 17.32 0.03 1.25
C TRP A 150 16.59 -0.72 2.40
N TYR A 151 17.12 -1.87 2.85
CA TYR A 151 16.75 -2.48 4.13
C TYR A 151 17.98 -2.82 4.97
#